data_AF-A0A1H9F617-F1
#
_entry.id   AF-A0A1H9F617-F1
#
_cell.length_a   1.000
_cell.length_b   1.000
_cell.length_c   1.000
_cell.angle_alpha   90.00
_cell.angle_beta   90.00
_cell.angle_gamma   90.00
#
_symmetry.space_group_name_H-M   'P 1'
#
loop_
_entity.id
_entity.type
_entity.pdbx_description
1 polymer ?
#
loop_
_entity_poly.entity_id
_entity_poly.type
_entity_poly.pdbx_seq_one_letter_code
_entity_poly.pdbx_strand_id
1 'polypeptide(L)'
;MKVNFESKVPYYDVDYLQVYVIVKGEADLTASFFTGDEKSVKMASDVVKTSLSIPLSKISGERVSVKNLEPEIPRIIEGAKEAIEKNIVTVESLTIESIKIAPESEQHIQMVDRSKQVQTMSPEEINALSQKAMQEAMAQAAAQSPAAGQIPTATQSPISGQIPTAMPYPKFCPNCGTPTTGGNFCGECGNKLK
;
A
#
# COMPACT_ATOMS: atom_id res chain seq x y z
N MET A 1 -6.00 35.33 5.06
CA MET A 1 -6.49 34.32 6.02
C MET A 1 -5.57 33.14 5.96
N LYS A 2 -4.87 32.87 7.07
CA LYS A 2 -3.90 31.80 7.17
C LYS A 2 -4.56 30.48 7.55
N VAL A 3 -4.26 29.43 6.79
CA VAL A 3 -4.74 28.07 7.03
C VAL A 3 -3.61 27.07 6.89
N ASN A 4 -3.48 26.19 7.87
CA ASN A 4 -2.69 24.98 7.73
C ASN A 4 -3.54 23.91 7.06
N PHE A 5 -2.93 23.10 6.20
CA PHE A 5 -3.62 22.02 5.53
C PHE A 5 -2.79 20.75 5.52
N GLU A 6 -3.52 19.64 5.57
CA GLU A 6 -3.03 18.30 5.29
C GLU A 6 -4.05 17.65 4.36
N SER A 7 -3.61 17.21 3.19
CA SER A 7 -4.48 16.65 2.16
C SER A 7 -3.95 15.31 1.69
N LYS A 8 -4.82 14.31 1.68
CA LYS A 8 -4.57 13.03 1.01
C LYS A 8 -5.10 13.13 -0.42
N VAL A 9 -4.20 13.13 -1.40
CA VAL A 9 -4.53 13.34 -2.81
C VAL A 9 -4.19 12.09 -3.61
N PRO A 10 -5.11 11.58 -4.47
CA PRO A 10 -4.79 10.48 -5.37
C PRO A 10 -3.73 10.91 -6.39
N TYR A 11 -2.84 9.99 -6.74
CA TYR A 11 -1.79 10.17 -7.72
C TYR A 11 -1.69 8.91 -8.59
N TYR A 12 -1.68 9.07 -9.92
CA TYR A 12 -1.51 7.94 -10.84
C TYR A 12 -0.04 7.83 -11.24
N ASP A 13 0.60 6.75 -10.82
CA ASP A 13 1.98 6.41 -11.13
C ASP A 13 2.03 5.31 -12.19
N VAL A 14 3.01 5.39 -13.10
CA VAL A 14 3.20 4.42 -14.19
C VAL A 14 3.56 3.02 -13.70
N ASP A 15 4.30 2.95 -12.60
CA ASP A 15 4.83 1.72 -12.01
C ASP A 15 3.92 1.15 -10.93
N TYR A 16 3.20 2.02 -10.23
CA TYR A 16 2.43 1.67 -9.04
C TYR A 16 0.91 1.83 -9.20
N LEU A 17 0.44 2.28 -10.37
CA LEU A 17 -0.96 2.61 -10.65
C LEU A 17 -1.46 3.71 -9.70
N GLN A 18 -2.66 3.57 -9.13
CA GLN A 18 -3.22 4.57 -8.23
C GLN A 18 -2.61 4.42 -6.83
N VAL A 19 -1.92 5.47 -6.39
CA VAL A 19 -1.39 5.64 -5.04
C VAL A 19 -1.95 6.94 -4.43
N TYR A 20 -1.72 7.16 -3.15
CA TYR A 20 -2.07 8.39 -2.46
C TYR A 20 -0.83 9.08 -1.93
N VAL A 21 -0.82 10.41 -2.02
CA VAL A 21 0.19 11.26 -1.40
C VAL A 21 -0.45 12.15 -0.34
N ILE A 22 0.27 12.38 0.74
CA ILE A 22 -0.08 13.31 1.80
C ILE A 22 0.73 14.58 1.56
N VAL A 23 0.03 15.68 1.29
CA VAL A 23 0.62 17.02 1.13
C VAL A 23 0.30 17.85 2.35
N LYS A 24 1.32 18.42 3.00
CA LYS A 24 1.18 19.31 4.15
C LYS A 24 1.78 20.68 3.86
N GLY A 25 1.14 21.73 4.35
CA GLY A 25 1.66 23.08 4.23
C GLY A 25 0.75 24.17 4.79
N GLU A 26 1.09 25.41 4.47
CA GLU A 26 0.37 26.61 4.87
C GLU A 26 -0.07 27.40 3.62
N ALA A 27 -1.26 28.00 3.68
CA ALA A 27 -1.72 28.97 2.71
C ALA A 27 -2.23 30.23 3.39
N ASP A 28 -2.03 31.38 2.75
CA ASP A 28 -2.63 32.64 3.15
C ASP A 28 -3.49 33.17 2.00
N LEU A 29 -4.79 33.22 2.24
CA LEU A 29 -5.81 33.47 1.22
C LEU A 29 -6.67 34.68 1.55
N THR A 30 -7.02 35.46 0.54
CA THR A 30 -7.90 36.63 0.69
C THR A 30 -9.12 36.48 -0.22
N ALA A 31 -10.32 36.67 0.33
CA ALA A 31 -11.57 36.73 -0.44
C ALA A 31 -12.61 37.55 0.34
N SER A 32 -13.54 38.20 -0.37
CA SER A 32 -14.53 39.10 0.25
C SER A 32 -15.51 38.39 1.20
N PHE A 33 -15.70 37.08 1.03
CA PHE A 33 -16.60 36.26 1.83
C PHE A 33 -15.92 35.54 3.00
N PHE A 34 -14.61 35.72 3.17
CA PHE A 34 -13.92 35.19 4.34
C PHE A 34 -14.11 36.13 5.54
N THR A 35 -14.92 35.68 6.50
CA THR A 35 -15.24 36.43 7.72
C THR A 35 -14.27 36.15 8.86
N GLY A 36 -13.35 35.19 8.69
CA GLY A 36 -12.39 34.76 9.72
C GLY A 36 -12.98 33.82 10.78
N ASP A 37 -14.25 33.45 10.67
CA ASP A 37 -14.87 32.42 11.53
C ASP A 37 -14.38 31.00 11.17
N GLU A 38 -14.71 30.03 12.02
CA GLU A 38 -14.33 28.62 11.84
C GLU A 38 -14.79 28.06 10.49
N LYS A 39 -15.97 28.49 10.03
CA LYS A 39 -16.53 28.05 8.74
C LYS A 39 -15.69 28.58 7.57
N SER A 40 -15.26 29.83 7.63
CA SER A 40 -14.38 30.46 6.64
C SER A 40 -13.01 29.80 6.62
N VAL A 41 -12.43 29.50 7.79
CA VAL A 41 -11.15 28.77 7.90
C VAL A 41 -11.26 27.39 7.26
N LYS A 42 -12.34 26.65 7.56
CA LYS A 42 -12.58 25.34 6.95
C LYS A 42 -12.75 25.45 5.44
N MET A 43 -13.56 26.41 4.97
CA MET A 43 -13.76 26.65 3.54
C MET A 43 -12.44 26.95 2.82
N ALA A 44 -11.61 27.81 3.38
CA ALA A 44 -10.29 28.10 2.82
C ALA A 44 -9.38 26.87 2.80
N SER A 45 -9.35 26.07 3.86
CA SER A 45 -8.61 24.81 3.89
C SER A 45 -9.10 23.84 2.79
N ASP A 46 -10.41 23.70 2.61
CA ASP A 46 -11.01 22.81 1.61
C ASP A 46 -10.75 23.29 0.17
N VAL A 47 -10.74 24.61 -0.06
CA VAL A 47 -10.33 25.22 -1.34
C VAL A 47 -8.89 24.82 -1.68
N VAL A 48 -7.95 24.96 -0.73
CA VAL A 48 -6.55 24.55 -0.97
C VAL A 48 -6.45 23.05 -1.26
N LYS A 49 -7.07 22.22 -0.42
CA LYS A 49 -7.01 20.75 -0.55
C LYS A 49 -7.52 20.26 -1.90
N THR A 50 -8.63 20.84 -2.38
CA THR A 50 -9.23 20.48 -3.67
C THR A 50 -8.35 20.93 -4.83
N SER A 51 -7.74 22.12 -4.73
CA SER A 51 -6.89 22.69 -5.78
C SER A 51 -5.58 21.93 -6.00
N LEU A 52 -5.07 21.20 -5.00
CA LEU A 52 -3.86 20.38 -5.13
C LEU A 52 -4.02 19.24 -6.15
N SER A 53 -5.23 18.74 -6.38
CA SER A 53 -5.49 17.63 -7.30
C SER A 53 -5.13 17.95 -8.75
N ILE A 54 -5.27 19.21 -9.16
CA ILE A 54 -5.05 19.67 -10.53
C ILE A 54 -3.57 19.56 -10.94
N PRO A 55 -2.61 20.22 -10.25
CA PRO A 55 -1.21 20.10 -10.62
C PRO A 55 -0.70 18.66 -10.47
N LEU A 56 -1.12 17.93 -9.43
CA LEU A 56 -0.70 16.55 -9.24
C LEU A 56 -1.17 15.64 -10.38
N SER A 57 -2.38 15.85 -10.90
CA SER A 57 -2.87 15.12 -12.08
C SER A 57 -2.08 15.45 -13.36
N LYS A 58 -1.67 16.71 -13.53
CA LYS A 58 -0.82 17.12 -14.67
C LYS A 58 0.56 16.47 -14.61
N ILE A 59 1.22 16.55 -13.45
CA ILE A 59 2.54 15.95 -13.21
C ILE A 59 2.49 14.42 -13.39
N SER A 60 1.43 13.80 -12.90
CA SER A 60 1.14 12.37 -13.14
C SER A 60 1.00 12.06 -14.64
N GLY A 61 0.29 12.89 -15.40
CA GLY A 61 0.17 12.75 -16.87
C GLY A 61 1.49 12.85 -17.63
N GLU A 62 2.49 13.53 -17.06
CA GLU A 62 3.86 13.62 -17.57
C GLU A 62 4.73 12.41 -17.18
N ARG A 63 4.14 11.40 -16.51
CA ARG A 63 4.80 10.17 -16.07
C ARG A 63 5.91 10.38 -15.04
N VAL A 64 5.83 11.45 -14.25
CA VAL A 64 6.71 11.62 -13.10
C VAL A 64 6.37 10.55 -12.06
N SER A 65 7.38 9.84 -11.56
CA SER A 65 7.13 8.85 -10.51
C SER A 65 6.78 9.53 -9.18
N VAL A 66 5.89 8.92 -8.41
CA VAL A 66 5.53 9.28 -7.04
C VAL A 66 6.76 9.35 -6.12
N LYS A 67 7.83 8.59 -6.42
CA LYS A 67 9.11 8.62 -5.71
C LYS A 67 9.94 9.88 -5.99
N ASN A 68 9.55 10.68 -6.99
CA ASN A 68 10.27 11.87 -7.45
C ASN A 68 9.37 13.13 -7.46
N LEU A 69 8.48 13.26 -6.46
CA LEU A 69 7.57 14.41 -6.36
C LEU A 69 8.17 15.62 -5.62
N GLU A 70 9.20 15.44 -4.78
CA GLU A 70 9.83 16.55 -4.06
C GLU A 70 10.39 17.64 -5.00
N PRO A 71 11.08 17.32 -6.11
CA PRO A 71 11.53 18.33 -7.07
C PRO A 71 10.39 19.08 -7.76
N GLU A 72 9.19 18.49 -7.80
CA GLU A 72 8.01 19.05 -8.47
C GLU A 72 7.20 19.98 -7.57
N ILE A 73 7.55 20.12 -6.27
CA ILE A 73 6.86 21.01 -5.32
C ILE A 73 6.64 22.42 -5.88
N PRO A 74 7.62 23.11 -6.51
CA PRO A 74 7.40 24.43 -7.08
C PRO A 74 6.28 24.46 -8.13
N ARG A 75 6.22 23.45 -9.01
CA ARG A 75 5.18 23.31 -10.02
C ARG A 75 3.82 22.96 -9.41
N ILE A 76 3.82 22.17 -8.33
CA ILE A 76 2.60 21.88 -7.56
C ILE A 76 2.04 23.15 -6.94
N ILE A 77 2.89 23.97 -6.31
CA ILE A 77 2.50 25.25 -5.72
C ILE A 77 1.93 26.19 -6.79
N GLU A 78 2.64 26.36 -7.91
CA GLU A 78 2.21 27.24 -9.00
C GLU A 78 0.84 26.80 -9.56
N GLY A 79 0.68 25.53 -9.92
CA GLY A 79 -0.58 25.04 -10.45
C GLY A 79 -1.72 25.04 -9.43
N ALA A 80 -1.43 24.89 -8.14
CA ALA A 80 -2.42 25.03 -7.08
C ALA A 80 -2.85 26.49 -6.91
N LYS A 81 -1.92 27.46 -6.98
CA LYS A 81 -2.23 28.90 -6.97
C LYS A 81 -3.16 29.27 -8.11
N GLU A 82 -2.81 28.89 -9.34
CA GLU A 82 -3.65 29.14 -10.51
C GLU A 82 -5.06 28.55 -10.36
N ALA A 83 -5.18 27.37 -9.75
CA ALA A 83 -6.46 26.72 -9.51
C ALA A 83 -7.30 27.44 -8.44
N ILE A 84 -6.68 27.94 -7.38
CA ILE A 84 -7.36 28.70 -6.31
C ILE A 84 -7.86 30.03 -6.87
N GLU A 85 -7.04 30.75 -7.62
CA GLU A 85 -7.35 32.10 -8.11
C GLU A 85 -8.54 32.14 -9.09
N LYS A 86 -8.84 31.03 -9.77
CA LYS A 86 -10.04 30.88 -10.61
C LYS A 86 -11.35 30.95 -9.81
N ASN A 87 -11.32 30.77 -8.49
CA ASN A 87 -12.50 30.74 -7.63
C ASN A 87 -12.75 32.06 -6.87
N ILE A 88 -12.25 33.20 -7.39
CA ILE A 88 -12.42 34.53 -6.74
C ILE A 88 -11.72 34.57 -5.36
N VAL A 89 -10.64 33.81 -5.20
CA VAL A 89 -9.80 33.78 -4.00
C VAL A 89 -8.39 34.19 -4.38
N THR A 90 -7.83 35.22 -3.76
CA THR A 90 -6.45 35.63 -3.95
C THR A 90 -5.51 34.81 -3.07
N VAL A 91 -4.37 34.37 -3.60
CA VAL A 91 -3.34 33.66 -2.84
C VAL A 91 -2.18 34.61 -2.52
N GLU A 92 -2.07 35.02 -1.26
CA GLU A 92 -0.94 35.84 -0.78
C GLU A 92 0.33 34.98 -0.66
N SER A 93 0.18 33.77 -0.11
CA SER A 93 1.26 32.78 -0.01
C SER A 93 0.71 31.36 -0.02
N LEU A 94 1.47 30.44 -0.60
CA LEU A 94 1.23 29.00 -0.51
C LEU A 94 2.58 28.30 -0.40
N THR A 95 2.75 27.50 0.65
CA THR A 95 3.94 26.70 0.90
C THR A 95 3.54 25.24 1.03
N ILE A 96 4.42 24.34 0.59
CA ILE A 96 4.32 22.91 0.86
C ILE A 96 5.51 22.56 1.74
N GLU A 97 5.24 22.14 2.96
CA GLU A 97 6.25 21.70 3.93
C GLU A 97 6.71 20.28 3.64
N SER A 98 5.79 19.42 3.21
CA SER A 98 6.12 18.04 2.83
C SER A 98 5.11 17.45 1.86
N ILE A 99 5.62 16.57 1.01
CA ILE A 99 4.85 15.65 0.20
C ILE A 99 5.37 14.24 0.45
N LYS A 100 4.51 13.35 0.95
CA LYS A 100 4.90 11.98 1.31
C LYS A 100 3.93 10.99 0.72
N ILE A 101 4.38 9.76 0.53
CA ILE A 101 3.49 8.67 0.14
C ILE A 101 2.63 8.31 1.34
N ALA A 102 1.34 8.07 1.13
CA ALA A 102 0.47 7.63 2.21
C ALA A 102 0.86 6.21 2.67
N PRO A 103 0.76 5.87 3.97
CA PRO A 103 1.25 4.59 4.50
C PRO A 103 0.70 3.35 3.77
N GLU A 104 -0.59 3.36 3.41
CA GLU A 104 -1.22 2.28 2.65
C GLU A 104 -0.67 2.16 1.22
N SER A 105 -0.23 3.27 0.63
CA SER A 105 0.41 3.29 -0.67
C SER A 105 1.88 2.86 -0.59
N GLU A 106 2.58 3.14 0.51
CA GLU A 106 3.93 2.62 0.74
C GLU A 106 3.93 1.09 0.78
N GLN A 107 2.95 0.48 1.45
CA GLN A 107 2.79 -0.97 1.49
C GLN A 107 2.58 -1.54 0.08
N HIS A 108 1.70 -0.93 -0.71
CA HIS A 108 1.46 -1.33 -2.10
C HIS A 108 2.73 -1.22 -2.96
N ILE A 109 3.44 -0.10 -2.87
CA ILE A 109 4.70 0.13 -3.59
C ILE A 109 5.74 -0.95 -3.22
N GLN A 110 5.90 -1.27 -1.94
CA GLN A 110 6.81 -2.32 -1.49
C GLN A 110 6.43 -3.69 -2.06
N MET A 111 5.14 -4.02 -2.11
CA MET A 111 4.69 -5.28 -2.71
C MET A 111 4.97 -5.33 -4.22
N VAL A 112 4.72 -4.23 -4.94
CA VAL A 112 5.01 -4.13 -6.39
C VAL A 112 6.52 -4.22 -6.64
N ASP A 113 7.33 -3.49 -5.89
CA ASP A 113 8.80 -3.53 -6.00
C ASP A 113 9.34 -4.93 -5.73
N ARG A 114 8.86 -5.59 -4.66
CA ARG A 114 9.22 -6.98 -4.35
C ARG A 114 8.81 -7.93 -5.47
N SER A 115 7.62 -7.75 -6.04
CA SER A 115 7.13 -8.59 -7.13
C SER A 115 7.97 -8.42 -8.40
N LYS A 116 8.35 -7.19 -8.75
CA LYS A 116 9.27 -6.90 -9.86
C LYS A 116 10.64 -7.53 -9.62
N GLN A 117 11.17 -7.42 -8.40
CA GLN A 117 12.44 -8.05 -8.03
C GLN A 117 12.41 -9.57 -8.24
N VAL A 118 11.39 -10.27 -7.73
CA VAL A 118 11.25 -11.73 -7.89
C VAL A 118 11.13 -12.12 -9.37
N GLN A 119 10.45 -11.33 -10.20
CA GLN A 119 10.37 -11.59 -11.64
C GLN A 119 11.71 -11.46 -12.37
N THR A 120 12.62 -10.64 -11.85
CA THR A 120 13.96 -10.43 -12.42
C THR A 120 15.02 -11.39 -11.88
N MET A 121 14.71 -12.13 -10.81
CA MET A 121 15.65 -13.11 -10.23
C MET A 121 15.77 -14.33 -11.14
N SER A 122 16.98 -14.87 -11.23
CA SER A 122 17.21 -16.13 -11.93
C SER A 122 16.52 -17.30 -11.22
N PRO A 123 16.21 -18.40 -11.93
CA PRO A 123 15.65 -19.61 -11.31
C PRO A 123 16.50 -20.16 -10.17
N GLU A 124 17.83 -19.98 -10.25
CA GLU A 124 18.77 -20.39 -9.21
C GLU A 124 18.61 -19.54 -7.94
N GLU A 125 18.49 -18.23 -8.08
CA GLU A 125 18.28 -17.31 -6.96
C GLU A 125 16.91 -17.52 -6.30
N ILE A 126 15.87 -17.80 -7.10
CA ILE A 126 14.52 -18.13 -6.58
C ILE A 126 14.59 -19.44 -5.79
N ASN A 127 15.28 -20.45 -6.30
CA ASN A 127 15.41 -21.73 -5.60
C ASN A 127 16.25 -21.60 -4.32
N ALA A 128 17.32 -20.79 -4.34
CA ALA A 128 18.13 -20.49 -3.16
C ALA A 128 17.31 -19.72 -2.09
N LEU A 129 16.52 -18.72 -2.50
CA LEU A 129 15.65 -17.98 -1.59
C LEU A 129 14.56 -18.86 -0.98
N SER A 130 13.95 -19.73 -1.79
CA SER A 130 12.95 -20.71 -1.36
C SER A 130 13.54 -21.73 -0.38
N GLN A 131 14.73 -22.25 -0.66
CA GLN A 131 15.45 -23.16 0.25
C GLN A 131 15.80 -22.48 1.57
N LYS A 132 16.27 -21.23 1.54
CA LYS A 132 16.58 -20.46 2.74
C LYS A 132 15.33 -20.21 3.59
N ALA A 133 14.23 -19.79 2.97
CA ALA A 133 12.96 -19.60 3.66
C ALA A 133 12.43 -20.90 4.28
N MET A 134 12.59 -22.03 3.59
CA MET A 134 12.24 -23.35 4.12
C MET A 134 13.12 -23.77 5.30
N GLN A 135 14.42 -23.45 5.26
CA GLN A 135 15.37 -23.73 6.32
C GLN A 135 15.09 -22.90 7.58
N GLU A 136 14.75 -21.61 7.42
CA GLU A 136 14.34 -20.73 8.51
C GLU A 136 13.01 -21.16 9.14
N ALA A 137 12.04 -21.57 8.31
CA ALA A 137 10.77 -22.13 8.81
C ALA A 137 10.98 -23.43 9.60
N MET A 138 11.88 -24.31 9.15
CA MET A 138 12.23 -25.54 9.87
C MET A 138 12.97 -25.25 11.18
N ALA A 139 13.86 -24.25 11.20
CA ALA A 139 14.54 -23.81 12.41
C ALA A 139 13.58 -23.19 13.44
N GLN A 140 12.58 -22.42 13.00
CA GLN A 140 11.55 -21.89 13.89
C GLN A 140 10.62 -22.98 14.43
N ALA A 141 10.24 -23.97 13.62
CA ALA A 141 9.45 -25.11 14.06
C ALA A 141 10.22 -26.00 15.07
N ALA A 142 11.53 -26.17 14.88
CA ALA A 142 12.39 -26.88 15.82
C ALA A 142 12.57 -26.10 17.15
N ALA A 143 12.63 -24.76 17.11
CA ALA A 143 12.73 -23.92 18.30
C ALA A 143 11.42 -23.83 19.11
N GLN A 144 10.26 -24.08 18.49
CA GLN A 144 8.95 -24.12 19.17
C GLN A 144 8.56 -25.53 19.66
N SER A 145 9.45 -26.51 19.59
CA SER A 145 9.24 -27.84 20.16
C SER A 145 9.89 -27.98 21.54
N PRO A 146 9.19 -27.74 22.66
CA PRO A 146 9.60 -28.31 23.94
C PRO A 146 9.31 -29.81 23.91
N ALA A 147 10.32 -30.58 24.28
CA ALA A 147 10.31 -32.02 24.34
C ALA A 147 9.30 -32.58 25.36
N ALA A 148 8.77 -33.76 25.00
CA ALA A 148 8.55 -34.92 25.85
C ALA A 148 7.56 -34.85 27.02
N GLY A 149 6.52 -35.68 26.92
CA GLY A 149 6.05 -36.48 28.04
C GLY A 149 4.54 -36.49 28.22
N GLN A 150 3.86 -37.46 27.59
CA GLN A 150 2.78 -38.22 28.24
C GLN A 150 2.33 -39.37 27.34
N ILE A 151 2.57 -40.58 27.85
CA ILE A 151 1.99 -41.85 27.41
C ILE A 151 0.56 -41.89 27.97
N PRO A 152 -0.44 -42.30 27.17
CA PRO A 152 -1.23 -43.44 27.63
C PRO A 152 -1.49 -44.46 26.51
N THR A 153 -0.91 -45.64 26.74
CA THR A 153 -1.58 -46.95 26.76
C THR A 153 -2.74 -47.19 25.80
N ALA A 154 -2.41 -47.93 24.74
CA ALA A 154 -3.17 -49.01 24.11
C ALA A 154 -4.68 -49.14 24.40
N THR A 155 -5.48 -49.03 23.34
CA THR A 155 -6.61 -49.96 23.12
C THR A 155 -6.72 -50.25 21.63
N GLN A 156 -6.59 -51.53 21.30
CA GLN A 156 -6.65 -52.12 19.97
C GLN A 156 -8.07 -52.05 19.39
N SER A 157 -8.19 -51.87 18.08
CA SER A 157 -8.93 -52.80 17.21
C SER A 157 -8.62 -52.55 15.73
N PRO A 158 -8.60 -53.59 14.89
CA PRO A 158 -8.05 -53.53 13.53
C PRO A 158 -9.15 -53.34 12.49
N ILE A 159 -8.89 -52.57 11.42
CA ILE A 159 -9.43 -52.88 10.08
C ILE A 159 -8.40 -52.46 9.02
N SER A 160 -7.97 -53.50 8.33
CA SER A 160 -7.39 -53.61 6.99
C SER A 160 -7.66 -52.44 6.02
N GLY A 161 -6.61 -52.07 5.28
CA GLY A 161 -6.71 -51.96 3.83
C GLY A 161 -6.66 -50.57 3.20
N GLN A 162 -5.62 -50.39 2.37
CA GLN A 162 -5.62 -49.68 1.08
C GLN A 162 -5.21 -48.19 1.05
N ILE A 163 -3.93 -47.99 0.73
CA ILE A 163 -3.39 -46.93 -0.17
C ILE A 163 -3.89 -47.25 -1.61
N PRO A 164 -4.06 -46.32 -2.60
CA PRO A 164 -3.67 -44.90 -2.70
C PRO A 164 -4.78 -43.95 -3.24
N THR A 165 -4.63 -42.63 -3.06
CA THR A 165 -4.57 -41.62 -4.14
C THR A 165 -4.50 -40.22 -3.52
N ALA A 166 -3.28 -39.80 -3.14
CA ALA A 166 -3.01 -38.41 -2.81
C ALA A 166 -2.99 -37.58 -4.11
N MET A 167 -4.08 -36.88 -4.39
CA MET A 167 -4.08 -35.79 -5.38
C MET A 167 -3.32 -34.60 -4.77
N PRO A 168 -2.33 -34.01 -5.46
CA PRO A 168 -1.49 -32.96 -4.89
C PRO A 168 -2.30 -31.67 -4.78
N TYR A 169 -2.74 -31.34 -3.57
CA TYR A 169 -3.25 -30.01 -3.25
C TYR A 169 -2.14 -28.99 -3.55
N PRO A 170 -2.42 -27.87 -4.23
CA PRO A 170 -1.42 -26.83 -4.43
C PRO A 170 -1.03 -26.26 -3.08
N LYS A 171 0.27 -26.32 -2.74
CA LYS A 171 0.83 -25.81 -1.47
C LYS A 171 0.48 -24.34 -1.21
N PHE A 172 0.15 -23.58 -2.24
CA PHE A 172 -0.26 -22.18 -2.17
C PHE A 172 -1.56 -21.97 -2.96
N CYS A 173 -2.43 -21.09 -2.46
CA CYS A 173 -3.67 -20.72 -3.14
C CYS A 173 -3.33 -19.99 -4.45
N PRO A 174 -3.83 -20.44 -5.62
CA PRO A 174 -3.53 -19.79 -6.90
C PRO A 174 -4.17 -18.40 -7.05
N ASN A 175 -5.08 -18.01 -6.14
CA ASN A 175 -5.77 -16.72 -6.20
C ASN A 175 -5.12 -15.66 -5.30
N CYS A 176 -4.73 -16.03 -4.08
CA CYS A 176 -4.19 -15.08 -3.09
C CYS A 176 -2.76 -15.37 -2.62
N GLY A 177 -2.14 -16.48 -3.05
CA GLY A 177 -0.77 -16.85 -2.68
C GLY A 177 -0.58 -17.39 -1.26
N THR A 178 -1.63 -17.46 -0.44
CA THR A 178 -1.54 -17.98 0.94
C THR A 178 -1.22 -19.48 0.95
N PRO A 179 -0.33 -19.96 1.85
CA PRO A 179 -0.10 -21.39 2.06
C PRO A 179 -1.40 -22.12 2.42
N THR A 180 -1.65 -23.24 1.76
CA THR A 180 -2.86 -24.03 1.96
C THR A 180 -2.61 -25.13 3.00
N THR A 181 -3.57 -25.34 3.89
CA THR A 181 -3.51 -26.37 4.95
C THR A 181 -4.26 -27.66 4.58
N GLY A 182 -4.47 -27.90 3.28
CA GLY A 182 -5.13 -29.11 2.77
C GLY A 182 -6.67 -29.07 2.77
N GLY A 183 -7.28 -27.90 2.98
CA GLY A 183 -8.73 -27.70 2.87
C GLY A 183 -9.24 -27.58 1.43
N ASN A 184 -10.56 -27.71 1.25
CA ASN A 184 -11.23 -27.58 -0.06
C ASN A 184 -11.28 -26.13 -0.56
N PHE A 185 -11.16 -25.19 0.37
CA PHE A 185 -11.22 -23.76 0.16
C PHE A 185 -10.03 -23.11 0.87
N CYS A 186 -9.55 -22.00 0.33
CA CYS A 186 -8.57 -21.17 0.99
C CYS A 186 -9.19 -20.51 2.23
N GLY A 187 -8.53 -20.63 3.39
CA GLY A 187 -8.98 -20.00 4.64
C GLY A 187 -8.98 -18.47 4.61
N GLU A 188 -8.15 -17.87 3.75
CA GLU A 188 -7.99 -16.41 3.68
C GLU A 188 -8.91 -15.76 2.63
N CYS A 189 -8.97 -16.32 1.41
CA CYS A 189 -9.74 -15.71 0.31
C CYS A 189 -10.99 -16.49 -0.08
N GLY A 190 -11.26 -17.62 0.57
CA GLY A 190 -12.43 -18.46 0.29
C GLY A 190 -12.39 -19.20 -1.06
N ASN A 191 -11.33 -19.05 -1.86
CA ASN A 191 -11.29 -19.66 -3.18
C ASN A 191 -11.17 -21.20 -3.12
N LYS A 192 -11.88 -21.88 -4.02
CA LYS A 192 -11.89 -23.35 -4.10
C LYS A 192 -10.54 -23.88 -4.60
N LEU A 193 -9.92 -24.78 -3.82
CA LEU A 193 -8.60 -25.36 -4.08
C LEU A 193 -8.67 -26.77 -4.69
N LYS A 194 -9.83 -27.42 -4.57
CA LYS A 194 -10.12 -28.75 -5.14
C LYS A 194 -11.49 -28.75 -5.80
#